data_AF-D0LMM7-F1
#
_entry.id   AF-D0LMM7-F1
#
_cell.length_a   1.000
_cell.length_b   1.000
_cell.length_c   1.000
_cell.angle_alpha   90.00
_cell.angle_beta   90.00
_cell.angle_gamma   90.00
#
_symmetry.space_group_name_H-M   'P 1'
#
loop_
_entity.id
_entity.type
_entity.pdbx_description
1 polymer ?
#
loop_
_entity_poly.entity_id
_entity_poly.type
_entity_poly.pdbx_seq_one_letter_code
_entity_poly.pdbx_strand_id
1 'polypeptide(L)'
;MSIGVQVKQIEGLDHEPGHETGVERGVERLADHAGAGERSQEQAQSLRHGRSLSVVAKGEDDTVEIRAEDGTMELRIRVTESGPVLEMQGIRLAMTAAESIEMKSKRVVVEAEESMTLASRGDGQILAQGPLKVRTSEYLGLDGKLVGLRSDERTIVREMAEREFDGDVEKCLTWLAEQAPAVDW
;
A
#
# COMPACT_ATOMS: atom_id res chain seq x y z
N MET A 1 4.98 27.32 -5.21
CA MET A 1 3.62 27.34 -5.78
C MET A 1 2.81 26.30 -5.04
N SER A 2 1.87 26.71 -4.20
CA SER A 2 1.04 25.80 -3.40
C SER A 2 -0.34 25.74 -4.03
N ILE A 3 -0.81 24.55 -4.40
CA ILE A 3 -2.18 24.34 -4.87
C ILE A 3 -3.01 24.01 -3.64
N GLY A 4 -3.76 25.01 -3.15
CA GLY A 4 -4.79 24.81 -2.13
C GLY A 4 -6.08 24.33 -2.79
N VAL A 5 -6.55 23.15 -2.40
CA VAL A 5 -7.89 22.67 -2.76
C VAL A 5 -8.83 23.07 -1.62
N GLN A 6 -9.78 23.97 -1.91
CA GLN A 6 -10.85 24.32 -0.98
C GLN A 6 -12.06 23.42 -1.23
N VAL A 7 -12.42 22.63 -0.24
CA VAL A 7 -13.69 21.89 -0.21
C VAL A 7 -14.75 22.83 0.36
N LYS A 8 -15.77 23.15 -0.45
CA LYS A 8 -16.87 24.01 -0.03
C LYS A 8 -17.94 23.14 0.62
N GLN A 9 -18.11 23.32 1.93
CA GLN A 9 -19.16 22.70 2.74
C GLN A 9 -20.53 23.23 2.27
N ILE A 10 -21.48 22.34 1.96
CA ILE A 10 -22.86 22.73 1.62
C ILE A 10 -23.69 22.51 2.89
N GLU A 11 -24.08 23.60 3.54
CA GLU A 11 -25.09 23.63 4.59
C GLU A 11 -26.45 24.02 4.00
N GLY A 12 -27.52 23.43 4.54
CA GLY A 12 -28.86 24.02 4.52
C GLY A 12 -29.84 23.42 3.50
N LEU A 13 -30.61 22.41 3.92
CA LEU A 13 -31.97 22.22 3.44
C LEU A 13 -32.90 22.23 4.67
N ASP A 14 -33.34 23.44 5.00
CA ASP A 14 -34.41 23.68 5.96
C ASP A 14 -35.73 23.17 5.39
N HIS A 15 -36.45 22.46 6.24
CA HIS A 15 -37.75 21.86 5.98
C HIS A 15 -38.82 22.76 6.58
N GLU A 16 -39.72 23.31 5.77
CA GLU A 16 -41.01 23.85 6.24
C GLU A 16 -42.17 23.28 5.39
N PRO A 17 -43.32 22.94 6.00
CA PRO A 17 -44.43 22.25 5.34
C PRO A 17 -45.60 23.18 4.96
N GLY A 18 -46.41 22.71 4.01
CA GLY A 18 -47.86 22.96 3.97
C GLY A 18 -48.36 24.03 3.01
N HIS A 19 -49.03 23.59 1.93
CA HIS A 19 -50.33 24.15 1.56
C HIS A 19 -51.12 23.18 0.69
N GLU A 20 -52.30 22.79 1.19
CA GLU A 20 -53.32 21.99 0.51
C GLU A 20 -54.03 22.83 -0.56
N THR A 21 -54.29 22.24 -1.74
CA THR A 21 -55.52 22.45 -2.50
C THR A 21 -55.80 21.20 -3.34
N GLY A 22 -56.95 20.57 -3.11
CA GLY A 22 -57.42 19.42 -3.88
C GLY A 22 -58.14 19.80 -5.16
N VAL A 23 -58.10 18.91 -6.16
CA VAL A 23 -59.16 18.68 -7.15
C VAL A 23 -59.11 17.19 -7.57
N GLU A 24 -60.28 16.56 -7.55
CA GLU A 24 -60.55 15.16 -7.86
C GLU A 24 -60.38 14.79 -9.35
N ARG A 25 -59.97 13.55 -9.62
CA ARG A 25 -60.76 12.53 -10.38
C ARG A 25 -59.92 11.26 -10.62
N GLY A 26 -60.61 10.13 -10.58
CA GLY A 26 -60.02 8.78 -10.53
C GLY A 26 -59.42 8.28 -11.84
N VAL A 27 -58.68 7.18 -11.73
CA VAL A 27 -58.92 5.88 -12.38
C VAL A 27 -57.78 4.94 -11.92
N GLU A 28 -58.17 3.82 -11.31
CA GLU A 28 -57.52 2.50 -11.35
C GLU A 28 -56.09 2.42 -11.94
N ARG A 29 -55.14 1.98 -11.11
CA ARG A 29 -54.32 0.79 -11.42
C ARG A 29 -53.51 0.32 -10.22
N LEU A 30 -53.70 -0.95 -9.91
CA LEU A 30 -52.85 -1.79 -9.09
C LEU A 30 -51.42 -1.85 -9.65
N ALA A 31 -50.50 -2.15 -8.74
CA ALA A 31 -49.10 -2.52 -8.92
C ALA A 31 -48.14 -1.36 -9.21
N ASP A 32 -47.74 -0.64 -8.15
CA ASP A 32 -46.42 -0.02 -8.15
C ASP A 32 -45.39 -1.02 -7.62
N HIS A 33 -44.47 -1.32 -8.52
CA HIS A 33 -43.39 -2.25 -8.36
C HIS A 33 -42.47 -1.82 -7.22
N ALA A 34 -42.23 -2.75 -6.31
CA ALA A 34 -41.03 -2.79 -5.48
C ALA A 34 -39.80 -2.92 -6.40
N GLY A 35 -39.38 -1.78 -6.98
CA GLY A 35 -38.09 -1.60 -7.61
C GLY A 35 -37.25 -0.77 -6.68
N ALA A 36 -36.67 -1.38 -5.64
CA ALA A 36 -35.51 -0.83 -4.95
C ALA A 36 -34.33 -0.86 -5.95
N GLY A 37 -34.39 0.00 -6.95
CA GLY A 37 -33.28 0.27 -7.84
C GLY A 37 -32.21 0.94 -7.00
N GLU A 38 -31.09 0.25 -6.83
CA GLU A 38 -29.85 0.81 -6.33
C GLU A 38 -29.57 2.10 -7.12
N ARG A 39 -29.88 3.26 -6.51
CA ARG A 39 -29.62 4.56 -7.13
C ARG A 39 -28.12 4.79 -7.08
N SER A 40 -27.42 4.29 -8.10
CA SER A 40 -26.03 4.65 -8.31
C SER A 40 -25.99 6.11 -8.74
N GLN A 41 -25.54 6.99 -7.86
CA GLN A 41 -25.27 8.39 -8.21
C GLN A 41 -23.82 8.48 -8.70
N GLU A 42 -23.66 8.80 -9.98
CA GLU A 42 -22.38 9.10 -10.59
C GLU A 42 -22.25 10.61 -10.78
N GLN A 43 -21.24 11.21 -10.15
CA GLN A 43 -20.86 12.60 -10.35
C GLN A 43 -19.53 12.63 -11.11
N ALA A 44 -19.55 13.13 -12.35
CA ALA A 44 -18.36 13.23 -13.19
C ALA A 44 -17.96 14.69 -13.42
N GLN A 45 -16.66 14.98 -13.31
CA GLN A 45 -16.05 16.27 -13.57
C GLN A 45 -14.91 16.13 -14.58
N SER A 46 -14.94 16.92 -15.66
CA SER A 46 -13.83 16.97 -16.61
C SER A 46 -12.62 17.69 -15.99
N LEU A 47 -11.45 17.12 -16.19
CA LEU A 47 -10.15 17.67 -15.80
C LEU A 47 -9.41 18.19 -17.04
N ARG A 48 -8.23 18.79 -16.81
CA ARG A 48 -7.36 19.24 -17.91
C ARG A 48 -6.75 18.04 -18.65
N HIS A 49 -6.46 18.23 -19.94
CA HIS A 49 -5.84 17.24 -20.83
C HIS A 49 -6.72 16.00 -21.04
N GLY A 50 -8.02 16.18 -21.25
CA GLY A 50 -8.95 15.10 -21.60
C GLY A 50 -9.29 14.11 -20.48
N ARG A 51 -8.72 14.30 -19.27
CA ARG A 51 -8.99 13.45 -18.11
C ARG A 51 -10.38 13.68 -17.51
N SER A 52 -10.88 12.68 -16.81
CA SER A 52 -12.13 12.75 -16.05
C SER A 52 -11.93 12.30 -14.61
N LEU A 53 -12.59 12.96 -13.67
CA LEU A 53 -12.77 12.53 -12.29
C LEU A 53 -14.23 12.06 -12.14
N SER A 54 -14.46 10.86 -11.62
CA SER A 54 -15.80 10.40 -11.27
C SER A 54 -15.87 9.95 -9.82
N VAL A 55 -17.01 10.20 -9.20
CA VAL A 55 -17.39 9.65 -7.89
C VAL A 55 -18.65 8.83 -8.13
N VAL A 56 -18.58 7.54 -7.83
CA VAL A 56 -19.67 6.58 -8.00
C VAL A 56 -19.99 5.99 -6.64
N ALA A 57 -21.18 6.29 -6.12
CA ALA A 57 -21.74 5.56 -5.00
C ALA A 57 -22.50 4.34 -5.53
N LYS A 58 -22.05 3.12 -5.21
CA LYS A 58 -22.71 1.88 -5.65
C LYS A 58 -22.91 0.93 -4.48
N GLY A 59 -24.15 0.79 -4.03
CA GLY A 59 -24.48 -0.04 -2.87
C GLY A 59 -23.87 0.56 -1.60
N GLU A 60 -23.03 -0.22 -0.92
CA GLU A 60 -22.30 0.21 0.30
C GLU A 60 -20.90 0.78 0.01
N ASP A 61 -20.42 0.68 -1.24
CA ASP A 61 -19.09 1.12 -1.61
C ASP A 61 -19.12 2.48 -2.34
N ASP A 62 -18.27 3.41 -1.90
CA ASP A 62 -17.99 4.65 -2.63
C ASP A 62 -16.70 4.48 -3.43
N THR A 63 -16.73 4.81 -4.72
CA THR A 63 -15.55 4.78 -5.59
C THR A 63 -15.23 6.16 -6.13
N VAL A 64 -13.97 6.58 -6.01
CA VAL A 64 -13.42 7.77 -6.68
C VAL A 64 -12.43 7.32 -7.74
N GLU A 65 -12.62 7.73 -9.00
CA GLU A 65 -11.76 7.35 -10.12
C GLU A 65 -11.25 8.55 -10.89
N ILE A 66 -10.00 8.49 -11.33
CA ILE A 66 -9.45 9.37 -12.37
C ILE A 66 -9.14 8.51 -13.59
N ARG A 67 -9.65 8.92 -14.76
CA ARG A 67 -9.38 8.25 -16.05
C ARG A 67 -8.71 9.20 -17.04
N ALA A 68 -7.79 8.65 -17.81
CA ALA A 68 -7.20 9.29 -18.98
C ALA A 68 -8.23 9.52 -20.09
N GLU A 69 -7.87 10.31 -21.10
CA GLU A 69 -8.74 10.59 -22.26
C GLU A 69 -9.09 9.32 -23.05
N ASP A 70 -8.18 8.34 -23.08
CA ASP A 70 -8.39 7.03 -23.71
C ASP A 70 -9.22 6.05 -22.84
N GLY A 71 -9.68 6.50 -21.67
CA GLY A 71 -10.46 5.70 -20.73
C GLY A 71 -9.64 4.83 -19.77
N THR A 72 -8.30 4.85 -19.86
CA THR A 72 -7.42 4.12 -18.94
C THR A 72 -7.61 4.66 -17.52
N MET A 73 -7.80 3.77 -16.53
CA MET A 73 -7.87 4.13 -15.13
C MET A 73 -6.48 4.52 -14.63
N GLU A 74 -6.30 5.74 -14.14
CA GLU A 74 -5.03 6.22 -13.58
C GLU A 74 -4.98 6.06 -12.06
N LEU A 75 -6.11 6.33 -11.40
CA LEU A 75 -6.24 6.28 -9.94
C LEU A 75 -7.63 5.80 -9.59
N ARG A 76 -7.73 4.93 -8.58
CA ARG A 76 -8.98 4.47 -8.00
C ARG A 76 -8.87 4.38 -6.49
N ILE A 77 -9.84 4.95 -5.79
CA ILE A 77 -10.03 4.77 -4.36
C ILE A 77 -11.39 4.10 -4.18
N ARG A 78 -11.40 2.90 -3.60
CA ARG A 78 -12.63 2.19 -3.21
C ARG A 78 -12.77 2.24 -1.70
N VAL A 79 -13.78 2.91 -1.19
CA VAL A 79 -14.13 2.87 0.23
C VAL A 79 -14.96 1.60 0.44
N THR A 80 -14.37 0.60 1.10
CA THR A 80 -15.04 -0.66 1.42
C THR A 80 -15.36 -0.72 2.92
N GLU A 81 -16.19 -1.66 3.35
CA GLU A 81 -16.46 -1.92 4.78
C GLU A 81 -15.17 -2.17 5.58
N SER A 82 -14.17 -2.80 4.97
CA SER A 82 -12.86 -3.08 5.58
C SER A 82 -11.90 -1.87 5.55
N GLY A 83 -12.32 -0.76 4.96
CA GLY A 83 -11.54 0.47 4.78
C GLY A 83 -11.24 0.82 3.31
N PRO A 84 -10.58 1.96 3.07
CA PRO A 84 -10.26 2.41 1.72
C PRO A 84 -9.15 1.56 1.08
N VAL A 85 -9.37 1.16 -0.17
CA VAL A 85 -8.40 0.50 -1.05
C VAL A 85 -7.97 1.49 -2.13
N LEU A 86 -6.67 1.77 -2.19
CA LEU A 86 -6.05 2.62 -3.19
C LEU A 86 -5.43 1.74 -4.29
N GLU A 87 -5.86 1.95 -5.52
CA GLU A 87 -5.29 1.36 -6.72
C GLU A 87 -4.81 2.48 -7.64
N MET A 88 -3.64 2.32 -8.24
CA MET A 88 -3.10 3.31 -9.14
C MET A 88 -2.36 2.63 -10.27
N GLN A 89 -2.61 3.09 -11.49
CA GLN A 89 -1.94 2.63 -12.69
C GLN A 89 -1.42 3.87 -13.41
N GLY A 90 -0.13 3.91 -13.68
CA GLY A 90 0.46 5.07 -14.32
C GLY A 90 1.91 4.87 -14.66
N ILE A 91 2.44 5.81 -15.46
CA ILE A 91 3.83 5.78 -15.91
C ILE A 91 4.79 6.04 -14.75
N ARG A 92 4.37 6.78 -13.72
CA ARG A 92 5.22 7.14 -12.58
C ARG A 92 4.40 7.47 -11.33
N LEU A 93 4.77 6.87 -10.19
CA LEU A 93 4.40 7.32 -8.85
C LEU A 93 5.52 8.18 -8.25
N ALA A 94 5.17 9.33 -7.67
CA ALA A 94 6.10 10.12 -6.87
C ALA A 94 5.42 10.57 -5.58
N MET A 95 6.04 10.29 -4.44
CA MET A 95 5.60 10.73 -3.13
C MET A 95 6.64 11.68 -2.56
N THR A 96 6.20 12.80 -1.99
CA THR A 96 7.07 13.76 -1.31
C THR A 96 6.33 14.27 -0.10
N ALA A 97 6.97 14.19 1.06
CA ALA A 97 6.45 14.71 2.32
C ALA A 97 7.40 15.78 2.85
N ALA A 98 6.85 16.81 3.49
CA ALA A 98 7.64 17.87 4.12
C ALA A 98 8.36 17.37 5.38
N GLU A 99 7.74 16.42 6.09
CA GLU A 99 8.24 15.92 7.38
C GLU A 99 8.55 14.43 7.32
N SER A 100 7.53 13.58 7.13
CA SER A 100 7.71 12.13 7.17
C SER A 100 6.73 11.36 6.28
N ILE A 101 7.12 10.13 5.93
CA ILE A 101 6.27 9.09 5.36
C ILE A 101 6.37 7.89 6.30
N GLU A 102 5.25 7.47 6.89
CA GLU A 102 5.17 6.29 7.76
C GLU A 102 4.29 5.21 7.11
N MET A 103 4.77 3.96 7.11
CA MET A 103 4.02 2.80 6.64
C MET A 103 3.87 1.79 7.78
N LYS A 104 2.63 1.49 8.17
CA LYS A 104 2.30 0.51 9.21
C LYS A 104 1.30 -0.49 8.63
N SER A 105 1.71 -1.75 8.51
CA SER A 105 0.83 -2.81 8.02
C SER A 105 1.30 -4.16 8.54
N LYS A 106 0.43 -5.18 8.43
CA LYS A 106 0.82 -6.58 8.71
C LYS A 106 1.84 -7.11 7.70
N ARG A 107 1.81 -6.59 6.47
CA ARG A 107 2.70 -7.00 5.37
C ARG A 107 2.94 -5.82 4.44
N VAL A 108 4.20 -5.59 4.09
CA VAL A 108 4.63 -4.69 3.02
C VAL A 108 5.41 -5.54 2.01
N VAL A 109 5.10 -5.37 0.72
CA VAL A 109 5.84 -5.98 -0.39
C VAL A 109 6.21 -4.83 -1.32
N VAL A 110 7.48 -4.77 -1.71
CA VAL A 110 8.00 -3.82 -2.71
C VAL A 110 8.69 -4.65 -3.77
N GLU A 111 8.19 -4.56 -4.99
CA GLU A 111 8.72 -5.26 -6.16
C GLU A 111 9.09 -4.22 -7.22
N ALA A 112 10.23 -4.42 -7.87
CA ALA A 112 10.71 -3.60 -8.95
C ALA A 112 11.32 -4.51 -10.03
N GLU A 113 11.01 -4.23 -11.30
CA GLU A 113 11.49 -5.05 -12.42
C GLU A 113 12.95 -4.74 -12.79
N GLU A 114 13.34 -3.46 -12.76
CA GLU A 114 14.68 -3.03 -13.15
C GLU A 114 15.59 -2.76 -11.94
N SER A 115 15.18 -1.87 -11.04
CA SER A 115 16.00 -1.50 -9.88
C SER A 115 15.18 -0.91 -8.73
N MET A 116 15.69 -1.08 -7.51
CA MET A 116 15.20 -0.42 -6.30
C MET A 116 16.38 0.28 -5.61
N THR A 117 16.21 1.55 -5.24
CA THR A 117 17.22 2.32 -4.51
C THR A 117 16.60 2.89 -3.24
N LEU A 118 17.21 2.61 -2.09
CA LEU A 118 16.93 3.28 -0.82
C LEU A 118 18.16 4.12 -0.46
N ALA A 119 17.97 5.44 -0.37
CA ALA A 119 19.04 6.38 -0.08
C ALA A 119 18.62 7.34 1.03
N SER A 120 19.54 7.59 1.97
CA SER A 120 19.41 8.63 3.00
C SER A 120 20.58 9.59 2.89
N ARG A 121 20.35 10.87 3.21
CA ARG A 121 21.45 11.86 3.34
C ARG A 121 22.11 11.81 4.72
N GLY A 122 21.40 11.29 5.70
CA GLY A 122 21.92 11.06 7.06
C GLY A 122 22.00 9.57 7.33
N ASP A 123 21.68 9.20 8.56
CA ASP A 123 21.67 7.80 8.97
C ASP A 123 20.53 7.03 8.28
N GLY A 124 20.79 5.75 8.02
CA GLY A 124 19.80 4.78 7.56
C GLY A 124 19.93 3.53 8.42
N GLN A 125 18.80 2.97 8.85
CA GLN A 125 18.78 1.75 9.66
C GLN A 125 17.73 0.79 9.13
N ILE A 126 18.07 -0.49 9.09
CA ILE A 126 17.15 -1.60 8.82
C ILE A 126 17.13 -2.47 10.07
N LEU A 127 15.98 -2.51 10.74
CA LEU A 127 15.78 -3.25 11.98
C LEU A 127 14.79 -4.38 11.73
N ALA A 128 15.14 -5.59 12.16
CA ALA A 128 14.26 -6.75 12.14
C ALA A 128 14.29 -7.43 13.51
N GLN A 129 13.12 -7.80 14.04
CA GLN A 129 13.05 -8.59 15.27
C GLN A 129 13.42 -10.06 15.02
N GLY A 130 13.15 -10.55 13.82
CA GLY A 130 13.55 -11.87 13.33
C GLY A 130 14.74 -11.79 12.36
N PRO A 131 15.02 -12.87 11.63
CA PRO A 131 16.14 -12.89 10.70
C PRO A 131 15.92 -11.93 9.52
N LEU A 132 16.93 -11.12 9.24
CA LEU A 132 17.03 -10.36 7.99
C LEU A 132 17.71 -11.24 6.94
N LYS A 133 16.96 -11.62 5.89
CA LYS A 133 17.49 -12.45 4.79
C LYS A 133 17.75 -11.58 3.57
N VAL A 134 18.99 -11.56 3.11
CA VAL A 134 19.39 -10.92 1.85
C VAL A 134 19.82 -12.02 0.89
N ARG A 135 19.22 -12.05 -0.30
CA ARG A 135 19.56 -13.00 -1.36
C ARG A 135 19.92 -12.21 -2.62
N THR A 136 21.01 -12.59 -3.24
CA THR A 136 21.50 -12.05 -4.50
C THR A 136 21.96 -13.23 -5.35
N SER A 137 21.75 -13.16 -6.67
CA SER A 137 22.29 -14.17 -7.60
C SER A 137 23.77 -13.93 -7.90
N GLU A 138 24.20 -12.67 -7.83
CA GLU A 138 25.54 -12.25 -8.25
C GLU A 138 26.38 -11.83 -7.03
N TYR A 139 26.17 -10.60 -6.55
CA TYR A 139 27.04 -9.98 -5.56
C TYR A 139 26.25 -9.19 -4.51
N LEU A 140 26.75 -9.20 -3.29
CA LEU A 140 26.32 -8.31 -2.21
C LEU A 140 27.53 -7.45 -1.81
N GLY A 141 27.43 -6.15 -2.09
CA GLY A 141 28.45 -5.18 -1.73
C GLY A 141 28.12 -4.43 -0.44
N LEU A 142 29.08 -4.36 0.47
CA LEU A 142 29.04 -3.52 1.66
C LEU A 142 30.26 -2.61 1.61
N ASP A 143 30.04 -1.33 1.31
CA ASP A 143 31.09 -0.32 1.30
C ASP A 143 30.89 0.63 2.49
N GLY A 144 31.97 0.87 3.22
CA GLY A 144 31.98 1.70 4.40
C GLY A 144 33.37 1.74 5.03
N LYS A 145 33.68 2.83 5.74
CA LYS A 145 34.95 2.96 6.46
C LYS A 145 35.12 1.87 7.54
N LEU A 146 34.00 1.40 8.10
CA LEU A 146 33.95 0.33 9.09
C LEU A 146 32.73 -0.55 8.80
N VAL A 147 32.97 -1.83 8.52
CA VAL A 147 31.92 -2.83 8.41
C VAL A 147 32.05 -3.79 9.59
N GLY A 148 31.16 -3.63 10.58
CA GLY A 148 31.11 -4.48 11.76
C GLY A 148 30.17 -5.66 11.53
N LEU A 149 30.71 -6.85 11.34
CA LEU A 149 29.93 -8.08 11.37
C LEU A 149 30.06 -8.67 12.76
N ARG A 150 28.98 -8.64 13.53
CA ARG A 150 28.92 -9.30 14.82
C ARG A 150 27.98 -10.48 14.70
N SER A 151 28.56 -11.67 14.70
CA SER A 151 27.81 -12.88 14.95
C SER A 151 27.93 -13.23 16.42
N ASP A 152 26.88 -13.82 16.99
CA ASP A 152 27.11 -14.73 18.09
C ASP A 152 27.64 -16.06 17.52
N GLU A 153 28.62 -16.63 18.21
CA GLU A 153 29.32 -17.85 17.79
C GLU A 153 28.38 -19.07 17.76
N ARG A 154 27.31 -19.01 18.57
CA ARG A 154 26.34 -20.10 18.73
C ARG A 154 25.40 -20.25 17.53
N THR A 155 25.08 -19.17 16.82
CA THR A 155 24.18 -19.22 15.66
C THR A 155 24.86 -19.88 14.45
N ILE A 156 26.11 -19.54 14.17
CA ILE A 156 26.85 -20.11 13.02
C ILE A 156 27.03 -21.61 13.18
N VAL A 157 27.50 -22.05 14.36
CA VAL A 157 27.74 -23.47 14.64
C VAL A 157 26.45 -24.26 14.52
N ARG A 158 25.33 -23.72 15.00
CA ARG A 158 24.05 -24.42 14.97
C ARG A 158 23.50 -24.56 13.55
N GLU A 159 23.46 -23.48 12.76
CA GLU A 159 22.99 -23.58 11.37
C GLU A 159 23.88 -24.50 10.52
N MET A 160 25.19 -24.45 10.74
CA MET A 160 26.14 -25.30 10.04
C MET A 160 26.00 -26.77 10.47
N ALA A 161 25.77 -27.03 11.77
CA ALA A 161 25.47 -28.36 12.28
C ALA A 161 24.18 -28.92 11.65
N GLU A 162 23.11 -28.13 11.61
CA GLU A 162 21.83 -28.53 11.00
C GLU A 162 21.98 -28.85 9.50
N ARG A 163 22.82 -28.11 8.77
CA ARG A 163 22.97 -28.28 7.31
C ARG A 163 23.93 -29.39 6.91
N GLU A 164 25.02 -29.56 7.65
CA GLU A 164 26.17 -30.40 7.23
C GLU A 164 26.46 -31.56 8.18
N PHE A 165 25.93 -31.52 9.41
CA PHE A 165 26.21 -32.50 10.46
C PHE A 165 24.93 -33.12 11.04
N ASP A 166 23.79 -33.04 10.34
CA ASP A 166 22.51 -33.59 10.78
C ASP A 166 22.07 -33.10 12.18
N GLY A 167 22.41 -31.84 12.49
CA GLY A 167 22.15 -31.22 13.79
C GLY A 167 23.17 -31.55 14.88
N ASP A 168 24.21 -32.34 14.60
CA ASP A 168 25.27 -32.66 15.57
C ASP A 168 26.25 -31.49 15.74
N VAL A 169 25.97 -30.68 16.77
CA VAL A 169 26.75 -29.50 17.14
C VAL A 169 28.17 -29.87 17.59
N GLU A 170 28.37 -30.99 18.29
CA GLU A 170 29.70 -31.38 18.77
C GLU A 170 30.61 -31.81 17.63
N LYS A 171 30.06 -32.55 16.66
CA LYS A 171 30.78 -32.93 15.45
C LYS A 171 31.13 -31.71 14.60
N CYS A 172 30.22 -30.74 14.51
CA CYS A 172 30.45 -29.46 13.83
C CYS A 172 31.56 -28.64 14.51
N LEU A 173 31.55 -28.54 15.84
CA LEU A 173 32.60 -27.86 16.61
C LEU A 173 33.96 -28.54 16.49
N THR A 174 33.99 -29.87 16.54
CA THR A 174 35.22 -30.66 16.38
C THR A 174 35.82 -30.42 15.00
N TRP A 175 34.99 -30.49 13.95
CA TRP A 175 35.43 -30.16 12.60
C TRP A 175 35.94 -28.72 12.47
N LEU A 176 35.23 -27.73 13.04
CA LEU A 176 35.68 -26.33 13.04
C LEU A 176 37.03 -26.14 13.75
N ALA A 177 37.24 -26.82 14.87
CA ALA A 177 38.49 -26.79 15.61
C ALA A 177 39.66 -27.41 14.81
N GLU A 178 39.38 -28.41 13.98
CA GLU A 178 40.36 -29.03 13.08
C GLU A 178 40.67 -28.15 11.85
N GLN A 179 39.71 -27.34 11.40
CA GLN A 179 39.88 -26.44 10.25
C GLN A 179 40.49 -25.08 10.60
N ALA A 180 40.48 -24.68 11.87
CA ALA A 180 41.07 -23.42 12.30
C ALA A 180 42.59 -23.47 12.04
N PRO A 181 43.14 -22.66 11.12
CA PRO A 181 44.59 -22.47 11.10
C PRO A 181 44.98 -21.94 12.48
N ALA A 182 46.13 -22.37 13.01
CA ALA A 182 46.72 -21.75 14.19
C ALA A 182 46.99 -20.28 13.85
N VAL A 183 46.02 -19.40 14.13
CA VAL A 183 46.19 -17.96 14.01
C VAL A 183 46.89 -17.54 15.29
N ASP A 184 48.21 -17.42 15.18
CA ASP A 184 49.05 -16.77 16.18
C ASP A 184 48.72 -15.27 16.16
N TRP A 185 48.26 -14.73 17.29
CA TRP A 185 47.93 -13.32 17.48
C TRP A 185 49.06 -12.57 18.18
#